data_AF-A0A136IJF1-F1
#
_entry.id   AF-A0A136IJF1-F1
#
_cell.length_a   1.000
_cell.length_b   1.000
_cell.length_c   1.000
_cell.angle_alpha   90.00
_cell.angle_beta   90.00
_cell.angle_gamma   90.00
#
_symmetry.space_group_name_H-M   'P 1'
#
loop_
_entity.id
_entity.type
_entity.pdbx_description
1 polymer ?
#
loop_
_entity_poly.entity_id
_entity_poly.type
_entity_poly.pdbx_seq_one_letter_code
_entity_poly.pdbx_strand_id
1 'polypeptide(L)'
;MRSSCQFDEWCVSFVKANPQSTVLHIACGLDSRINRISTRLPKELQWIEVDRPEIMNLRKKLDLADGPHQVGYRLLEGDVTNLKWLKNVPSVRPTLIIMEGLLMYLQPEHGKHLIKQLVDRFPRGQVVCDHMGTLMCLFSSWNWISMFKERRVKFQWGLTDPTAVAQLDVKLRLLTSIPYPILPPWFGYWKSKVLFAIPLVRNNMG
;
A
#
# COMPACT_ATOMS: atom_id res chain seq x y z
N MET A 1 11.76 7.84 2.70
CA MET A 1 11.89 7.66 4.17
C MET A 1 10.77 8.32 4.97
N ARG A 2 10.06 9.35 4.47
CA ARG A 2 8.90 9.94 5.18
C ARG A 2 7.59 9.13 5.05
N SER A 3 7.49 8.22 4.07
CA SER A 3 6.27 7.49 3.78
C SER A 3 5.88 6.47 4.87
N SER A 4 6.80 5.59 5.24
CA SER A 4 6.49 4.50 6.18
C SER A 4 6.14 5.02 7.59
N CYS A 5 6.72 6.14 8.03
CA CYS A 5 6.33 6.79 9.29
C CYS A 5 4.87 7.31 9.25
N GLN A 6 4.42 7.81 8.10
CA GLN A 6 3.04 8.25 7.94
C GLN A 6 2.05 7.07 7.97
N PHE A 7 2.42 5.93 7.37
CA PHE A 7 1.65 4.68 7.47
C PHE A 7 1.57 4.18 8.91
N ASP A 8 2.67 4.25 9.66
CA ASP A 8 2.71 3.92 11.09
C ASP A 8 1.70 4.79 11.87
N GLU A 9 1.67 6.10 11.62
CA GLU A 9 0.73 7.01 12.29
C GLU A 9 -0.73 6.75 11.90
N TRP A 10 -1.04 6.57 10.61
CA TRP A 10 -2.41 6.23 10.20
C TRP A 10 -2.89 4.91 10.80
N CYS A 11 -2.00 3.91 10.86
CA CYS A 11 -2.29 2.64 11.51
C CYS A 11 -2.63 2.83 12.99
N VAL A 12 -1.78 3.56 13.72
CA VAL A 12 -2.01 3.80 15.15
C VAL A 12 -3.28 4.61 15.37
N SER A 13 -3.55 5.64 14.57
CA SER A 13 -4.78 6.43 14.65
C SER A 13 -6.03 5.58 14.44
N PHE A 14 -6.05 4.71 13.42
CA PHE A 14 -7.17 3.81 13.18
C PHE A 14 -7.41 2.85 14.33
N VAL A 15 -6.34 2.20 14.81
CA VAL A 15 -6.42 1.20 15.87
C VAL A 15 -6.82 1.82 17.21
N LYS A 16 -6.35 3.05 17.52
CA LYS A 16 -6.81 3.80 18.70
C LYS A 16 -8.31 4.09 18.65
N ALA A 17 -8.84 4.45 17.48
CA ALA A 17 -10.28 4.67 17.30
C ALA A 17 -11.09 3.36 17.28
N ASN A 18 -10.45 2.22 16.98
CA ASN A 18 -11.08 0.91 16.88
C ASN A 18 -10.22 -0.16 17.58
N PRO A 19 -10.21 -0.24 18.94
CA PRO A 19 -9.32 -1.16 19.65
C PRO A 19 -9.56 -2.64 19.30
N GLN A 20 -10.81 -3.01 19.04
CA GLN A 20 -11.21 -4.34 18.57
C GLN A 20 -11.31 -4.38 17.04
N SER A 21 -10.18 -4.19 16.36
CA SER A 21 -10.10 -4.16 14.89
C SER A 21 -9.20 -5.26 14.33
N THR A 22 -9.16 -5.33 13.00
CA THR A 22 -8.19 -6.12 12.25
C THR A 22 -7.30 -5.18 11.43
N VAL A 23 -5.99 -5.35 11.47
CA VAL A 23 -5.08 -4.78 10.48
C VAL A 23 -4.71 -5.90 9.51
N LEU A 24 -5.01 -5.68 8.24
CA LEU A 24 -4.70 -6.57 7.13
C LEU A 24 -3.61 -5.93 6.28
N HIS A 25 -2.39 -6.44 6.36
CA HIS A 25 -1.25 -5.95 5.59
C HIS A 25 -1.01 -6.86 4.38
N ILE A 26 -1.35 -6.39 3.18
CA ILE A 26 -1.33 -7.16 1.94
C ILE A 26 -0.04 -6.87 1.17
N ALA A 27 0.60 -7.93 0.66
CA ALA A 27 1.94 -7.89 0.09
C ALA A 27 2.94 -7.27 1.07
N CYS A 28 2.93 -7.78 2.32
CA CYS A 28 3.67 -7.19 3.43
C CYS A 28 5.19 -7.22 3.26
N GLY A 29 5.71 -8.06 2.36
CA GLY A 29 7.14 -8.18 2.10
C GLY A 29 7.92 -8.51 3.37
N LEU A 30 8.95 -7.70 3.62
CA LEU A 30 9.78 -7.77 4.83
C LEU A 30 9.50 -6.60 5.78
N ASP A 31 8.34 -5.94 5.66
CA ASP A 31 8.00 -4.86 6.60
C ASP A 31 7.86 -5.42 8.02
N SER A 32 8.52 -4.73 8.94
CA SER A 32 8.53 -4.99 10.37
C SER A 32 7.72 -3.94 11.15
N ARG A 33 6.79 -3.23 10.50
CA ARG A 33 5.96 -2.17 11.10
C ARG A 33 5.36 -2.58 12.41
N ILE A 34 4.81 -3.79 12.49
CA ILE A 34 4.19 -4.26 13.72
C ILE A 34 5.17 -4.23 14.90
N ASN A 35 6.46 -4.51 14.66
CA ASN A 35 7.50 -4.42 15.68
C ASN A 35 7.78 -2.95 16.06
N ARG A 36 7.85 -2.06 15.05
CA ARG A 36 8.07 -0.61 15.26
C ARG A 36 7.00 0.04 16.11
N ILE A 37 5.72 -0.29 15.87
CA ILE A 37 4.58 0.34 16.53
C ILE A 37 3.97 -0.50 17.65
N SER A 38 4.55 -1.67 17.93
CA SER A 38 4.01 -2.70 18.83
C SER A 38 3.45 -2.10 20.12
N THR A 39 4.25 -1.31 20.85
CA THR A 39 3.92 -0.70 22.16
C THR A 39 2.72 0.24 22.12
N ARG A 40 2.29 0.66 20.93
CA ARG A 40 1.15 1.56 20.69
C ARG A 40 -0.11 0.80 20.30
N LEU A 41 -0.06 -0.54 20.24
CA LEU A 41 -1.18 -1.41 19.81
C LEU A 41 -1.90 -2.02 21.03
N PRO A 42 -3.25 -2.09 21.00
CA PRO A 42 -4.07 -2.73 22.02
C PRO A 42 -4.03 -4.26 21.87
N LYS A 43 -4.32 -4.99 22.95
CA LYS A 43 -4.20 -6.46 22.97
C LYS A 43 -5.25 -7.17 22.13
N GLU A 44 -6.41 -6.54 21.96
CA GLU A 44 -7.56 -7.08 21.25
C GLU A 44 -7.39 -7.02 19.72
N LEU A 45 -6.36 -6.32 19.25
CA LEU A 45 -6.03 -6.18 17.84
C LEU A 45 -5.71 -7.54 17.22
N GLN A 46 -6.25 -7.76 16.02
CA GLN A 46 -5.80 -8.84 15.14
C GLN A 46 -4.92 -8.24 14.05
N TRP A 47 -3.68 -8.72 13.92
CA TRP A 47 -2.76 -8.32 12.86
C TRP A 47 -2.53 -9.50 11.93
N ILE A 48 -2.86 -9.32 10.67
CA ILE A 48 -2.75 -10.36 9.64
C ILE A 48 -1.84 -9.83 8.55
N GLU A 49 -0.78 -10.57 8.28
CA GLU A 49 0.12 -10.30 7.17
C GLU A 49 -0.08 -11.31 6.07
N VAL A 50 -0.19 -10.82 4.83
CA VAL A 50 -0.45 -11.64 3.66
C VAL A 50 0.61 -11.38 2.62
N ASP A 51 1.25 -12.44 2.16
CA ASP A 51 2.14 -12.43 0.99
C ASP A 51 2.26 -13.84 0.42
N ARG A 52 2.98 -13.97 -0.68
CA ARG A 52 3.21 -15.24 -1.35
C ARG A 52 4.02 -16.21 -0.45
N PRO A 53 3.87 -17.52 -0.64
CA PRO A 53 4.57 -18.53 0.16
C PRO A 53 6.09 -18.31 0.25
N GLU A 54 6.73 -17.84 -0.83
CA GLU A 54 8.18 -17.60 -0.84
C GLU A 54 8.58 -16.48 0.11
N ILE A 55 7.75 -15.43 0.22
CA ILE A 55 7.97 -14.31 1.14
C ILE A 55 7.68 -14.72 2.58
N MET A 56 6.59 -15.46 2.81
CA MET A 56 6.27 -16.00 4.14
C MET A 56 7.38 -16.91 4.67
N ASN A 57 7.97 -17.74 3.80
CA ASN A 57 9.13 -18.55 4.14
C ASN A 57 10.37 -17.70 4.45
N LEU A 58 10.61 -16.63 3.70
CA LEU A 58 11.71 -15.71 3.96
C LEU A 58 11.54 -14.99 5.30
N ARG A 59 10.33 -14.55 5.65
CA ARG A 59 10.03 -13.95 6.96
C ARG A 59 10.35 -14.89 8.12
N LYS A 60 10.03 -16.18 7.97
CA LYS A 60 10.39 -17.22 8.97
C LYS A 60 11.90 -17.34 9.16
N LYS A 61 12.68 -17.27 8.07
CA LYS A 61 14.15 -17.35 8.13
C LYS A 61 14.81 -16.10 8.74
N LEU A 62 14.11 -14.99 8.77
CA LEU A 62 14.60 -13.69 9.26
C LEU A 62 14.00 -13.33 10.63
N ASP A 63 13.38 -14.29 11.32
CA ASP A 63 12.70 -14.08 12.62
C ASP A 63 11.64 -12.96 12.60
N LEU A 64 10.98 -12.77 11.45
CA LEU A 64 9.86 -11.85 11.26
C LEU A 64 8.49 -12.56 11.30
N ALA A 65 8.50 -13.88 11.57
CA ALA A 65 7.30 -14.70 11.63
C ALA A 65 6.63 -14.72 13.00
N ASP A 66 7.35 -14.33 14.04
CA ASP A 66 6.82 -14.23 15.39
C ASP A 66 6.59 -12.75 15.69
N GLY A 67 5.38 -12.27 15.36
CA GLY A 67 4.98 -10.90 15.71
C GLY A 67 4.95 -10.70 17.24
N PRO A 68 4.82 -9.45 17.72
CA PRO A 68 4.81 -9.17 19.16
C PRO A 68 3.69 -9.90 19.88
N HIS A 69 4.03 -10.59 20.98
CA HIS A 69 3.11 -11.43 21.76
C HIS A 69 1.86 -10.71 22.29
N GLN A 70 1.88 -9.38 22.35
CA GLN A 70 0.80 -8.59 22.91
C GLN A 70 -0.42 -8.45 21.99
N VAL A 71 -0.34 -8.83 20.71
CA VAL A 71 -1.46 -8.75 19.77
C VAL A 71 -1.71 -10.12 19.12
N GLY A 72 -2.91 -10.33 18.58
CA GLY A 72 -3.22 -11.52 17.80
C GLY A 72 -2.56 -11.46 16.42
N TYR A 73 -1.30 -11.90 16.32
CA TYR A 73 -0.54 -11.90 15.07
C TYR A 73 -0.73 -13.20 14.27
N ARG A 74 -0.93 -13.09 12.95
CA ARG A 74 -1.01 -14.22 12.03
C ARG A 74 -0.35 -13.90 10.69
N LEU A 75 0.36 -14.90 10.17
CA LEU A 75 0.78 -14.95 8.77
C LEU A 75 -0.24 -15.72 7.95
N LEU A 76 -0.49 -15.28 6.73
CA LEU A 76 -1.34 -15.94 5.77
C LEU A 76 -0.67 -15.96 4.41
N GLU A 77 -0.61 -17.12 3.78
CA GLU A 77 -0.10 -17.26 2.42
C GLU A 77 -1.19 -16.88 1.42
N GLY A 78 -0.88 -15.96 0.50
CA GLY A 78 -1.85 -15.47 -0.48
C GLY A 78 -1.21 -14.70 -1.63
N ASP A 79 -1.75 -14.88 -2.83
CA ASP A 79 -1.43 -14.08 -4.00
C ASP A 79 -2.53 -13.05 -4.24
N VAL A 80 -2.16 -11.81 -4.54
CA VAL A 80 -3.08 -10.70 -4.83
C VAL A 80 -3.83 -10.88 -6.16
N THR A 81 -3.36 -11.77 -7.03
CA THR A 81 -4.06 -12.20 -8.25
C THR A 81 -5.05 -13.34 -8.02
N ASN A 82 -4.97 -14.02 -6.87
CA ASN A 82 -5.88 -15.11 -6.49
C ASN A 82 -6.37 -14.94 -5.04
N LEU A 83 -7.53 -14.29 -4.91
CA LEU A 83 -8.04 -13.76 -3.64
C LEU A 83 -8.78 -14.79 -2.76
N LYS A 84 -8.59 -16.10 -3.01
CA LYS A 84 -9.20 -17.17 -2.20
C LYS A 84 -8.82 -17.10 -0.71
N TRP A 85 -7.69 -16.47 -0.39
CA TRP A 85 -7.21 -16.28 0.99
C TRP A 85 -8.07 -15.31 1.79
N LEU A 86 -8.82 -14.38 1.15
CA LEU A 86 -9.66 -13.40 1.83
C LEU A 86 -10.73 -14.05 2.74
N LYS A 87 -11.17 -15.27 2.41
CA LYS A 87 -12.13 -16.02 3.22
C LYS A 87 -11.60 -16.36 4.62
N ASN A 88 -10.28 -16.40 4.79
CA ASN A 88 -9.59 -16.70 6.05
C ASN A 88 -9.40 -15.45 6.92
N VAL A 89 -9.75 -14.27 6.41
CA VAL A 89 -9.69 -13.00 7.13
C VAL A 89 -11.05 -12.70 7.77
N PRO A 90 -11.11 -12.48 9.10
CA PRO A 90 -12.35 -12.08 9.78
C PRO A 90 -12.87 -10.74 9.24
N SER A 91 -14.16 -10.67 8.91
CA SER A 91 -14.79 -9.45 8.35
C SER A 91 -15.77 -8.74 9.29
N VAL A 92 -15.96 -9.26 10.50
CA VAL A 92 -16.98 -8.76 11.45
C VAL A 92 -16.53 -7.46 12.12
N ARG A 93 -15.22 -7.30 12.32
CA ARG A 93 -14.60 -6.14 12.98
C ARG A 93 -14.24 -5.07 11.95
N PRO A 94 -14.10 -3.79 12.35
CA PRO A 94 -13.49 -2.78 11.51
C PRO A 94 -12.11 -3.23 11.03
N THR A 95 -11.82 -3.10 9.74
CA THR A 95 -10.55 -3.54 9.15
C THR A 95 -9.77 -2.37 8.56
N LEU A 96 -8.52 -2.21 8.95
CA LEU A 96 -7.56 -1.38 8.24
C LEU A 96 -6.80 -2.24 7.25
N ILE A 97 -6.85 -1.86 5.99
CA ILE A 97 -6.16 -2.55 4.91
C ILE A 97 -4.97 -1.70 4.49
N ILE A 98 -3.77 -2.28 4.55
CA ILE A 98 -2.53 -1.62 4.18
C ILE A 98 -1.97 -2.29 2.93
N MET A 99 -1.69 -1.48 1.91
CA MET A 99 -1.05 -1.86 0.65
C MET A 99 0.07 -0.86 0.34
N GLU A 100 1.24 -1.02 0.97
CA GLU A 100 2.43 -0.20 0.73
C GLU A 100 3.33 -0.87 -0.32
N GLY A 101 3.72 -0.14 -1.37
CA GLY A 101 4.56 -0.65 -2.45
C GLY A 101 3.92 -1.73 -3.32
N LEU A 102 2.59 -1.82 -3.39
CA LEU A 102 1.89 -2.90 -4.10
C LEU A 102 1.29 -2.46 -5.43
N LEU A 103 0.37 -1.48 -5.40
CA LEU A 103 -0.53 -1.22 -6.53
C LEU A 103 0.22 -0.87 -7.82
N MET A 104 1.37 -0.20 -7.71
CA MET A 104 2.21 0.19 -8.85
C MET A 104 2.77 -0.97 -9.68
N TYR A 105 2.78 -2.19 -9.13
CA TYR A 105 3.26 -3.39 -9.81
C TYR A 105 2.14 -4.21 -10.46
N LEU A 106 0.89 -3.91 -10.16
CA LEU A 106 -0.26 -4.63 -10.70
C LEU A 106 -0.72 -4.02 -12.02
N GLN A 107 -1.26 -4.86 -12.91
CA GLN A 107 -2.07 -4.36 -14.01
C GLN A 107 -3.29 -3.61 -13.44
N PRO A 108 -3.76 -2.52 -14.07
CA PRO A 108 -4.89 -1.73 -13.57
C PRO A 108 -6.15 -2.57 -13.28
N GLU A 109 -6.41 -3.60 -14.08
CA GLU A 109 -7.55 -4.51 -13.95
C GLU A 109 -7.45 -5.34 -12.68
N HIS A 110 -6.26 -5.90 -12.39
CA HIS A 110 -6.00 -6.64 -11.15
C HIS A 110 -6.09 -5.73 -9.92
N GLY A 111 -5.55 -4.51 -10.00
CA GLY A 111 -5.63 -3.54 -8.93
C GLY A 111 -7.06 -3.12 -8.59
N LYS A 112 -7.88 -2.81 -9.62
CA LYS A 112 -9.31 -2.51 -9.46
C LYS A 112 -10.08 -3.72 -8.90
N HIS A 113 -9.81 -4.91 -9.41
CA HIS A 113 -10.44 -6.14 -8.92
C HIS A 113 -10.13 -6.39 -7.44
N LEU A 114 -8.85 -6.25 -7.04
CA LEU A 114 -8.42 -6.36 -5.64
C LEU A 114 -9.19 -5.39 -4.75
N ILE A 115 -9.18 -4.09 -5.08
CA ILE A 115 -9.86 -3.08 -4.28
C ILE A 115 -11.35 -3.38 -4.16
N LYS A 116 -12.01 -3.75 -5.27
CA LYS A 116 -13.43 -4.12 -5.25
C LYS A 116 -13.70 -5.29 -4.30
N GLN A 117 -12.93 -6.37 -4.38
CA GLN A 117 -13.12 -7.54 -3.52
C GLN A 117 -12.89 -7.22 -2.03
N LEU A 118 -11.94 -6.33 -1.73
CA LEU A 118 -11.69 -5.84 -0.37
C LEU A 118 -12.88 -5.03 0.16
N VAL A 119 -13.38 -4.08 -0.63
CA VAL A 119 -14.54 -3.26 -0.28
C VAL A 119 -15.80 -4.12 -0.08
N ASP A 120 -16.05 -5.07 -0.97
CA ASP A 120 -17.21 -5.97 -0.90
C ASP A 120 -17.13 -6.88 0.34
N ARG A 121 -15.92 -7.29 0.77
CA ARG A 121 -15.70 -8.19 1.90
C ARG A 121 -15.76 -7.47 3.27
N PHE A 122 -15.25 -6.25 3.36
CA PHE A 122 -15.09 -5.52 4.62
C PHE A 122 -16.05 -4.33 4.70
N PRO A 123 -17.21 -4.48 5.37
CA PRO A 123 -18.25 -3.44 5.35
C PRO A 123 -17.90 -2.19 6.18
N ARG A 124 -16.85 -2.25 7.02
CA ARG A 124 -16.40 -1.17 7.89
C ARG A 124 -14.87 -1.16 7.96
N GLY A 125 -14.25 -0.01 7.73
CA GLY A 125 -12.80 0.05 7.74
C GLY A 125 -12.19 1.23 6.98
N GLN A 126 -10.89 1.11 6.72
CA GLN A 126 -10.10 2.07 5.95
C GLN A 126 -9.11 1.34 5.05
N VAL A 127 -8.78 1.96 3.92
CA VAL A 127 -7.72 1.51 3.03
C VAL A 127 -6.62 2.57 3.01
N VAL A 128 -5.39 2.12 3.19
CA VAL A 128 -4.19 2.95 3.09
C VAL A 128 -3.29 2.32 2.04
N CYS A 129 -2.93 3.09 1.02
CA CYS A 129 -2.03 2.65 -0.03
C CYS A 129 -1.17 3.79 -0.55
N ASP A 130 0.02 3.45 -1.04
CA ASP A 130 0.81 4.36 -1.84
C ASP A 130 0.56 4.10 -3.33
N HIS A 131 0.94 5.07 -4.16
CA HIS A 131 0.93 4.91 -5.59
C HIS A 131 2.04 5.74 -6.23
N MET A 132 2.39 5.36 -7.45
CA MET A 132 3.20 6.16 -8.34
C MET A 132 2.27 6.94 -9.28
N GLY A 133 2.53 8.23 -9.51
CA GLY A 133 1.76 9.01 -10.48
C GLY A 133 1.89 8.40 -11.89
N THR A 134 0.82 8.47 -12.71
CA THR A 134 0.78 7.84 -14.06
C THR A 134 1.90 8.33 -14.96
N LEU A 135 2.31 9.61 -14.86
CA LEU A 135 3.47 10.13 -15.60
C LEU A 135 4.76 9.34 -15.31
N MET A 136 5.04 9.02 -14.04
CA MET A 136 6.21 8.22 -13.67
C MET A 136 6.11 6.77 -14.13
N CYS A 137 4.91 6.18 -14.08
CA CYS A 137 4.66 4.84 -14.63
C CYS A 137 5.01 4.79 -16.12
N LEU A 138 4.54 5.77 -16.90
CA LEU A 138 4.82 5.92 -18.32
C LEU A 138 6.33 6.14 -18.57
N PHE A 139 6.99 7.03 -17.83
CA PHE A 139 8.45 7.24 -17.97
C PHE A 139 9.29 6.01 -17.61
N SER A 140 8.88 5.23 -16.61
CA SER A 140 9.55 3.96 -16.26
C SER A 140 9.41 2.91 -17.36
N SER A 141 8.24 2.85 -18.02
CA SER A 141 7.98 1.93 -19.13
C SER A 141 8.72 2.31 -20.41
N TRP A 142 9.17 3.56 -20.52
CA TRP A 142 9.88 4.10 -21.68
C TRP A 142 11.41 3.90 -21.66
N ASN A 143 11.98 3.20 -20.67
CA ASN A 143 13.43 2.93 -20.55
C ASN A 143 14.34 4.18 -20.55
N TRP A 144 13.80 5.38 -20.31
CA TRP A 144 14.55 6.65 -20.36
C TRP A 144 15.33 6.99 -19.08
N ILE A 145 15.14 6.23 -18.00
CA ILE A 145 15.82 6.41 -16.72
C ILE A 145 16.72 5.19 -16.49
N SER A 146 18.05 5.36 -16.58
CA SER A 146 19.03 4.25 -16.43
C SER A 146 18.85 3.42 -15.16
N MET A 147 18.36 4.02 -14.07
CA MET A 147 18.12 3.34 -12.78
C MET A 147 17.10 2.18 -12.86
N PHE A 148 16.14 2.21 -13.78
CA PHE A 148 15.15 1.14 -13.96
C PHE A 148 15.55 0.08 -15.00
N LYS A 149 16.51 0.42 -15.86
CA LYS A 149 17.02 -0.44 -16.93
C LYS A 149 17.77 -1.65 -16.38
N GLU A 150 18.46 -1.48 -15.25
CA GLU A 150 19.26 -2.54 -14.61
C GLU A 150 18.44 -3.44 -13.67
N ARG A 151 17.28 -2.99 -13.18
CA ARG A 151 16.51 -3.72 -12.14
C ARG A 151 15.28 -4.49 -12.64
N ARG A 152 14.96 -4.48 -13.94
CA ARG A 152 13.77 -5.15 -14.55
C ARG A 152 12.44 -4.87 -13.82
N VAL A 153 12.33 -3.75 -13.11
CA VAL A 153 11.10 -3.34 -12.43
C VAL A 153 10.22 -2.58 -13.42
N LYS A 154 9.08 -3.17 -13.80
CA LYS A 154 8.05 -2.50 -14.61
C LYS A 154 6.92 -2.05 -13.70
N PHE A 155 6.70 -0.75 -13.61
CA PHE A 155 5.46 -0.23 -13.03
C PHE A 155 4.35 -0.32 -14.07
N GLN A 156 3.20 -0.86 -13.68
CA GLN A 156 2.10 -1.24 -14.58
C GLN A 156 0.87 -0.38 -14.35
N TRP A 157 0.75 0.24 -13.17
CA TRP A 157 -0.39 1.07 -12.84
C TRP A 157 0.05 2.30 -12.07
N GLY A 158 -0.10 3.47 -12.70
CA GLY A 158 -0.07 4.73 -11.97
C GLY A 158 -1.47 5.23 -11.71
N LEU A 159 -1.73 5.62 -10.47
CA LEU A 159 -2.96 6.30 -10.07
C LEU A 159 -2.66 7.80 -10.12
N THR A 160 -3.17 8.51 -11.13
CA THR A 160 -3.11 9.99 -11.13
C THR A 160 -4.36 10.61 -10.50
N ASP A 161 -5.44 9.85 -10.43
CA ASP A 161 -6.69 10.29 -9.83
C ASP A 161 -6.99 9.47 -8.56
N PRO A 162 -6.70 9.99 -7.35
CA PRO A 162 -7.11 9.36 -6.09
C PRO A 162 -8.64 9.30 -5.94
N THR A 163 -9.41 10.11 -6.70
CA THR A 163 -10.87 10.07 -6.69
C THR A 163 -11.45 8.90 -7.47
N ALA A 164 -10.75 8.37 -8.48
CA ALA A 164 -11.14 7.13 -9.17
C ALA A 164 -11.18 5.90 -8.25
N VAL A 165 -10.45 5.93 -7.12
CA VAL A 165 -10.51 4.92 -6.05
C VAL A 165 -11.51 5.34 -4.97
N ALA A 166 -11.60 6.63 -4.64
CA ALA A 166 -12.57 7.14 -3.66
C ALA A 166 -14.04 6.99 -4.10
N GLN A 167 -14.29 6.89 -5.41
CA GLN A 167 -15.63 6.62 -5.97
C GLN A 167 -16.09 5.15 -5.81
N LEU A 168 -15.24 4.25 -5.27
CA LEU A 168 -15.54 2.81 -5.28
C LEU A 168 -16.53 2.31 -4.22
N ASP A 169 -16.72 2.96 -3.06
CA ASP A 169 -17.88 2.83 -2.16
C ASP A 169 -17.69 3.73 -0.91
N VAL A 170 -18.77 4.18 -0.27
CA VAL A 170 -18.77 5.03 0.94
C VAL A 170 -18.30 4.28 2.20
N LYS A 171 -18.27 2.94 2.15
CA LYS A 171 -18.02 2.05 3.30
C LYS A 171 -16.58 2.04 3.80
N LEU A 172 -15.62 2.31 2.92
CA LEU A 172 -14.20 2.35 3.27
C LEU A 172 -13.65 3.74 2.99
N ARG A 173 -13.10 4.37 4.03
CA ARG A 173 -12.40 5.65 3.86
C ARG A 173 -11.01 5.36 3.28
N LEU A 174 -10.76 5.88 2.09
CA LEU A 174 -9.42 5.94 1.52
C LEU A 174 -8.65 7.07 2.22
N LEU A 175 -7.58 6.73 2.95
CA LEU A 175 -6.64 7.73 3.43
C LEU A 175 -5.57 7.92 2.35
N THR A 176 -5.55 9.12 1.78
CA THR A 176 -4.86 9.48 0.54
C THR A 176 -3.35 9.24 0.55
N SER A 177 -2.84 8.99 -0.65
CA SER A 177 -1.51 8.55 -1.06
C SER A 177 -0.32 9.43 -0.71
N ILE A 178 0.86 8.81 -0.67
CA ILE A 178 2.15 9.50 -0.64
C ILE A 178 2.75 9.43 -2.05
N PRO A 179 2.73 10.53 -2.83
CA PRO A 179 3.38 10.53 -4.14
C PRO A 179 4.89 10.41 -3.95
N TYR A 180 5.52 9.49 -4.68
CA TYR A 180 6.98 9.50 -4.77
C TYR A 180 7.44 10.81 -5.42
N PRO A 181 8.41 11.54 -4.83
CA PRO A 181 8.81 12.85 -5.32
C PRO A 181 9.24 12.78 -6.79
N ILE A 182 8.77 13.75 -7.56
CA ILE A 182 8.68 13.70 -9.03
C ILE A 182 10.03 13.94 -9.73
N LEU A 183 11.14 14.25 -9.03
CA LEU A 183 12.38 14.64 -9.71
C LEU A 183 13.66 14.10 -9.03
N PRO A 184 14.64 13.61 -9.80
CA PRO A 184 15.98 13.31 -9.29
C PRO A 184 16.66 14.55 -8.71
N PRO A 185 17.47 14.44 -7.65
CA PRO A 185 18.17 15.58 -7.03
C PRO A 185 19.08 16.37 -7.98
N TRP A 186 19.49 15.79 -9.11
CA TRP A 186 20.36 16.40 -10.12
C TRP A 186 19.60 17.05 -11.29
N PHE A 187 18.26 17.03 -11.26
CA PHE A 187 17.42 17.77 -12.22
C PHE A 187 17.41 19.25 -11.82
N GLY A 188 18.41 19.99 -12.31
CA GLY A 188 18.69 21.38 -11.95
C GLY A 188 17.48 22.32 -12.09
N TYR A 189 17.45 23.30 -11.17
CA TYR A 189 16.41 24.32 -10.90
C TYR A 189 15.81 25.06 -12.12
N TRP A 190 16.46 24.99 -13.28
CA TRP A 190 16.16 25.77 -14.47
C TRP A 190 15.29 25.03 -15.50
N LYS A 191 15.27 23.69 -15.47
CA LYS A 191 14.44 22.87 -16.38
C LYS A 191 13.03 22.59 -15.85
N SER A 192 12.75 22.93 -14.59
CA SER A 192 11.42 22.83 -13.98
C SER A 192 10.40 23.75 -14.67
N LYS A 193 10.81 24.96 -15.10
CA LYS A 193 9.91 25.93 -15.74
C LYS A 193 9.34 25.48 -17.09
N VAL A 194 10.06 24.62 -17.82
CA VAL A 194 9.58 24.07 -19.10
C VAL A 194 8.46 23.04 -18.88
N LEU A 195 8.56 22.25 -17.80
CA LEU A 195 7.50 21.30 -17.42
C LEU A 195 6.25 22.03 -16.89
N PHE A 196 6.41 23.20 -16.25
CA PHE A 196 5.28 24.05 -15.83
C PHE A 196 4.49 24.70 -16.99
N ALA A 197 5.04 24.68 -18.21
CA ALA A 197 4.34 25.15 -19.41
C ALA A 197 3.46 24.06 -20.06
N ILE A 198 3.55 22.81 -19.61
CA ILE A 198 2.75 21.69 -20.11
C ILE A 198 1.45 21.61 -19.29
N PRO A 199 0.26 21.83 -19.89
CA PRO A 199 -1.01 21.87 -19.16
C PRO A 199 -1.31 20.62 -18.32
N LEU A 200 -0.82 19.47 -18.79
CA LEU A 200 -0.98 18.17 -18.13
C LEU A 200 -0.24 18.06 -16.77
N VAL A 201 0.82 18.85 -16.57
CA VAL A 201 1.60 18.87 -15.32
C VAL A 201 0.98 19.83 -14.30
N ARG A 202 0.38 20.93 -14.77
CA ARG A 202 -0.25 21.94 -13.91
C ARG A 202 -1.53 21.44 -13.22
N ASN A 203 -2.31 20.60 -13.90
CA ASN A 203 -3.60 20.11 -13.39
C ASN A 203 -3.50 18.88 -12.46
N ASN A 204 -2.30 18.28 -12.30
CA ASN A 204 -2.07 17.09 -11.48
C ASN A 204 -1.41 17.37 -10.11
N MET A 205 -1.28 18.65 -9.72
CA MET A 205 -0.68 19.07 -8.45
C MET A 205 -1.54 20.07 -7.66
N GLY A 206 -2.85 20.10 -7.93
CA GLY A 206 -3.85 20.88 -7.18
C GLY A 206 -4.72 19.99 -6.32
#